data_AF-A0A7S0JKI2-F1
#
_entry.id   AF-A0A7S0JKI2-F1
#
_cell.length_a   1.000
_cell.length_b   1.000
_cell.length_c   1.000
_cell.angle_alpha   90.00
_cell.angle_beta   90.00
_cell.angle_gamma   90.00
#
_symmetry.space_group_name_H-M   'P 1'
#
loop_
_entity.id
_entity.type
_entity.pdbx_description
1 polymer ?
#
loop_
_entity_poly.entity_id
_entity_poly.type
_entity_poly.pdbx_seq_one_letter_code
_entity_poly.pdbx_strand_id
1 'polypeptide(L)'
;VGALIDGVLHVVGGFRTDWEDGDEDGRVYDGSLVYSYDVAGDFWSEHAPTGDVVEWSTHHEVIAAVAKEGRMYVLSKEYHFTPRDYTAIIHSYVFDPTTCAFARGPDLPSNQGTSYGGLRLGIFCGEVTVVGVWDQGTYVLDQDLNTWRSVPAVEGATHWICPMTSVATVYK
;
A
#
# COMPACT_ATOMS: atom_id res chain seq x y z
N VAL A 1 -5.85 -0.26 4.43
CA VAL A 1 -4.80 0.60 5.07
C VAL A 1 -5.15 2.06 4.84
N GLY A 2 -4.48 3.03 5.46
CA GLY A 2 -4.79 4.44 5.21
C GLY A 2 -3.70 5.41 5.66
N ALA A 3 -3.87 6.68 5.29
CA ALA A 3 -2.98 7.76 5.67
C ALA A 3 -3.76 9.08 5.87
N LEU A 4 -3.30 9.91 6.81
CA LEU A 4 -3.86 11.25 7.06
C LEU A 4 -3.16 12.27 6.15
N ILE A 5 -3.92 12.95 5.28
CA ILE A 5 -3.45 14.02 4.41
C ILE A 5 -4.32 15.24 4.66
N ASP A 6 -3.71 16.37 5.02
CA ASP A 6 -4.40 17.65 5.20
C ASP A 6 -5.65 17.60 6.10
N GLY A 7 -5.61 16.76 7.14
CA GLY A 7 -6.71 16.58 8.09
C GLY A 7 -7.80 15.59 7.64
N VAL A 8 -7.64 14.96 6.48
CA VAL A 8 -8.54 13.92 5.96
C VAL A 8 -7.85 12.56 6.05
N LEU A 9 -8.50 11.59 6.68
CA LEU A 9 -8.02 10.20 6.73
C LEU A 9 -8.50 9.48 5.47
N HIS A 10 -7.59 9.15 4.57
CA HIS A 10 -7.88 8.34 3.39
C HIS A 10 -7.59 6.87 3.68
N VAL A 11 -8.53 6.00 3.37
CA VAL A 11 -8.47 4.55 3.56
C VAL A 11 -8.68 3.87 2.22
N VAL A 12 -7.81 2.92 1.91
CA VAL A 12 -7.81 2.16 0.66
C VAL A 12 -7.66 0.67 0.92
N GLY A 13 -8.24 -0.14 0.04
CA GLY A 13 -8.28 -1.58 0.19
C GLY A 13 -9.28 -2.05 1.23
N GLY A 14 -9.07 -3.29 1.70
CA GLY A 14 -10.02 -4.00 2.54
C GLY A 14 -10.84 -5.00 1.73
N PHE A 15 -11.63 -5.78 2.45
CA PHE A 15 -12.55 -6.76 1.89
C PHE A 15 -13.95 -6.44 2.41
N ARG A 16 -14.93 -6.39 1.51
CA ARG A 16 -16.33 -6.29 1.91
C ARG A 16 -16.85 -7.70 2.17
N THR A 17 -17.32 -7.98 3.38
CA THR A 17 -17.74 -9.33 3.80
C THR A 17 -19.17 -9.71 3.41
N ASP A 18 -19.89 -8.88 2.65
CA ASP A 18 -21.28 -9.13 2.27
C ASP A 18 -21.38 -9.79 0.89
N TRP A 19 -21.15 -11.10 0.81
CA TRP A 19 -21.65 -11.88 -0.33
C TRP A 19 -22.03 -13.30 0.08
N GLU A 20 -23.34 -13.60 0.04
CA GLU A 20 -23.91 -14.93 0.30
C GLU A 20 -23.72 -15.90 -0.88
N ASP A 21 -23.16 -15.49 -2.03
CA ASP A 21 -23.10 -16.29 -3.27
C ASP A 21 -21.71 -16.32 -3.95
N GLY A 22 -20.62 -16.38 -3.19
CA GLY A 22 -19.24 -16.37 -3.73
C GLY A 22 -18.70 -17.78 -3.97
N ASP A 23 -17.86 -17.97 -4.99
CA ASP A 23 -17.04 -19.18 -5.18
C ASP A 23 -16.24 -19.52 -3.91
N GLU A 24 -15.61 -20.71 -3.83
CA GLU A 24 -15.11 -21.29 -2.56
C GLU A 24 -14.18 -20.40 -1.69
N ASP A 25 -13.74 -19.22 -2.16
CA ASP A 25 -13.09 -18.16 -1.36
C ASP A 25 -13.77 -16.75 -1.37
N GLY A 26 -14.79 -16.48 -2.20
CA GLY A 26 -15.87 -15.50 -2.01
C GLY A 26 -15.56 -14.01 -1.77
N ARG A 27 -14.31 -13.55 -1.95
CA ARG A 27 -13.92 -12.15 -1.66
C ARG A 27 -13.99 -11.27 -2.91
N VAL A 28 -14.91 -10.30 -2.91
CA VAL A 28 -14.83 -9.15 -3.81
C VAL A 28 -13.93 -8.10 -3.15
N TYR A 29 -12.80 -7.82 -3.77
CA TYR A 29 -11.91 -6.76 -3.31
C TYR A 29 -12.50 -5.43 -3.73
N ASP A 30 -12.95 -4.65 -2.75
CA ASP A 30 -13.31 -3.24 -2.92
C ASP A 30 -12.04 -2.35 -3.01
N GLY A 31 -10.93 -2.93 -3.48
CA GLY A 31 -9.63 -2.28 -3.56
C GLY A 31 -9.63 -1.10 -4.52
N SER A 32 -10.64 -1.00 -5.38
CA SER A 32 -10.83 0.14 -6.27
C SER A 32 -11.35 1.38 -5.57
N LEU A 33 -11.91 1.32 -4.35
CA LEU A 33 -12.47 2.49 -3.66
C LEU A 33 -11.49 3.13 -2.67
N VAL A 34 -11.63 4.45 -2.54
CA VAL A 34 -11.00 5.25 -1.48
C VAL A 34 -12.12 5.78 -0.58
N TYR A 35 -12.03 5.50 0.72
CA TYR A 35 -12.89 6.09 1.74
C TYR A 35 -12.14 7.22 2.44
N SER A 36 -12.72 8.41 2.49
CA SER A 36 -12.12 9.58 3.11
C SER A 36 -12.94 10.00 4.32
N TYR A 37 -12.32 10.16 5.48
CA TYR A 37 -12.95 10.72 6.67
C TYR A 37 -12.47 12.13 6.92
N ASP A 38 -13.36 13.10 6.77
CA ASP A 38 -13.13 14.49 7.16
C ASP A 38 -13.29 14.61 8.67
N VAL A 39 -12.17 14.81 9.38
CA VAL A 39 -12.15 14.93 10.85
C VAL A 39 -12.86 16.19 11.33
N ALA A 40 -12.83 17.27 10.54
CA ALA A 40 -13.49 18.53 10.91
C ALA A 40 -15.00 18.47 10.66
N GLY A 41 -15.39 17.82 9.57
CA GLY A 41 -16.80 17.62 9.20
C GLY A 41 -17.49 16.44 9.90
N ASP A 42 -16.71 15.52 10.47
CA ASP A 42 -17.18 14.25 11.06
C ASP A 42 -18.04 13.41 10.11
N PHE A 43 -17.58 13.23 8.87
CA PHE A 43 -18.26 12.40 7.88
C PHE A 43 -17.30 11.61 7.01
N TRP A 44 -17.80 10.48 6.51
CA TRP A 44 -17.14 9.67 5.50
C TRP A 44 -17.65 10.03 4.10
N SER A 45 -16.74 10.07 3.13
CA SER A 45 -17.05 10.09 1.71
C SER A 45 -16.39 8.91 0.99
N GLU A 46 -17.11 8.36 0.02
CA GLU A 46 -16.63 7.27 -0.82
C GLU A 46 -16.24 7.83 -2.18
N HIS A 47 -15.12 7.37 -2.72
CA HIS A 47 -14.60 7.80 -4.00
C HIS A 47 -14.20 6.60 -4.86
N ALA A 48 -14.59 6.66 -6.14
CA ALA A 48 -14.07 5.81 -7.20
C ALA A 48 -12.88 6.53 -7.88
N PRO A 49 -11.63 6.31 -7.43
CA PRO A 49 -10.45 6.92 -8.02
C PRO A 49 -10.28 6.58 -9.51
N THR A 50 -9.62 7.49 -10.22
CA THR A 50 -9.23 7.31 -11.62
C THR A 50 -7.74 6.95 -11.75
N GLY A 51 -7.26 6.70 -12.98
CA GLY A 51 -5.83 6.51 -13.27
C GLY A 51 -5.41 5.04 -13.32
N ASP A 52 -4.18 4.76 -12.87
CA ASP A 52 -3.60 3.40 -12.82
C ASP A 52 -4.17 2.58 -11.64
N VAL A 53 -5.48 2.65 -11.47
CA VAL A 53 -6.23 1.69 -10.68
C VAL A 53 -6.16 0.41 -11.49
N VAL A 54 -5.06 -0.34 -11.34
CA VAL A 54 -4.98 -1.73 -11.83
C VAL A 54 -6.27 -2.34 -11.35
N GLU A 55 -7.14 -2.77 -12.27
CA GLU A 55 -8.39 -3.44 -11.93
C GLU A 55 -8.04 -4.39 -10.81
N TRP A 56 -8.47 -4.06 -9.59
CA TRP A 56 -8.09 -4.77 -8.40
C TRP A 56 -8.78 -6.11 -8.55
N SER A 57 -8.09 -7.02 -9.23
CA SER A 57 -8.60 -8.35 -9.48
C SER A 57 -8.83 -8.98 -8.12
N THR A 58 -9.52 -10.12 -8.10
CA THR A 58 -9.79 -10.89 -6.88
C THR A 58 -8.53 -11.36 -6.11
N HIS A 59 -7.36 -10.87 -6.49
CA HIS A 59 -6.05 -11.25 -6.02
C HIS A 59 -5.14 -10.04 -5.69
N HIS A 60 -5.69 -8.84 -5.46
CA HIS A 60 -4.91 -7.66 -5.04
C HIS A 60 -5.16 -7.28 -3.58
N GLU A 61 -4.10 -7.20 -2.77
CA GLU A 61 -4.17 -6.76 -1.36
C GLU A 61 -3.39 -5.46 -1.16
N VAL A 62 -4.00 -4.44 -0.53
CA VAL A 62 -3.22 -3.29 -0.05
C VAL A 62 -2.53 -3.65 1.25
N ILE A 63 -1.21 -3.64 1.25
CA ILE A 63 -0.42 -4.11 2.39
C ILE A 63 0.16 -2.98 3.24
N ALA A 64 0.41 -1.80 2.67
CA ALA A 64 0.93 -0.66 3.41
C ALA A 64 0.62 0.67 2.73
N ALA A 65 0.50 1.74 3.51
CA ALA A 65 0.38 3.10 3.01
C ALA A 65 1.10 4.10 3.92
N VAL A 66 1.60 5.19 3.34
CA VAL A 66 2.20 6.31 4.07
C VAL A 66 1.93 7.63 3.35
N ALA A 67 1.72 8.72 4.08
CA ALA A 67 1.59 10.06 3.51
C ALA A 67 2.94 10.80 3.49
N LYS A 68 3.19 11.51 2.40
CA LYS A 68 4.27 12.50 2.26
C LYS A 68 3.86 13.55 1.22
N GLU A 69 4.09 14.82 1.54
CA GLU A 69 3.89 15.95 0.59
C GLU A 69 2.51 15.97 -0.08
N GLY A 70 1.45 15.81 0.71
CA GLY A 70 0.06 15.86 0.19
C GLY A 70 -0.38 14.62 -0.59
N ARG A 71 0.45 13.56 -0.65
CA ARG A 71 0.16 12.33 -1.39
C ARG A 71 0.24 11.12 -0.49
N MET A 72 -0.48 10.05 -0.85
CA MET A 72 -0.39 8.75 -0.20
C MET A 72 0.34 7.77 -1.10
N TYR A 73 1.46 7.23 -0.61
CA TYR A 73 2.20 6.15 -1.25
C TYR A 73 1.65 4.84 -0.72
N VAL A 74 1.39 3.91 -1.62
CA VAL A 74 0.71 2.65 -1.34
C VAL A 74 1.54 1.51 -1.88
N LEU A 75 1.66 0.43 -1.10
CA LEU A 75 2.09 -0.86 -1.62
C LEU A 75 0.88 -1.78 -1.74
N SER A 76 0.72 -2.40 -2.91
CA SER A 76 -0.20 -3.52 -3.09
C SER A 76 0.56 -4.79 -3.45
N LYS A 77 -0.11 -5.91 -3.23
CA LYS A 77 0.38 -7.24 -3.54
C LYS A 77 -0.60 -7.89 -4.51
N GLU A 78 -0.14 -8.14 -5.73
CA GLU A 78 -0.85 -8.94 -6.72
C GLU A 78 -0.46 -10.40 -6.57
N TYR A 79 -1.42 -11.28 -6.36
CA TYR A 79 -1.20 -12.70 -6.23
C TYR A 79 -1.43 -13.43 -7.54
N HIS A 80 -0.46 -14.25 -7.94
CA HIS A 80 -0.56 -15.16 -9.07
C HIS A 80 -0.65 -16.58 -8.54
N PHE A 81 -1.84 -17.14 -8.61
CA PHE A 81 -2.14 -18.49 -8.14
C PHE A 81 -2.07 -19.49 -9.29
N THR A 82 -1.24 -20.52 -9.14
CA THR A 82 -1.33 -21.74 -9.94
C THR A 82 -1.41 -22.94 -9.00
N PRO A 83 -1.89 -24.12 -9.46
CA PRO A 83 -1.93 -25.32 -8.62
C PRO A 83 -0.57 -25.77 -8.05
N ARG A 84 0.54 -25.22 -8.54
CA ARG A 84 1.92 -25.61 -8.16
C ARG A 84 2.77 -24.45 -7.66
N ASP A 85 2.27 -23.24 -7.76
CA ASP A 85 3.05 -22.04 -7.50
C ASP A 85 2.16 -20.93 -6.96
N TYR A 86 2.72 -20.19 -6.02
CA TYR A 86 2.08 -19.04 -5.41
C TYR A 86 3.11 -17.92 -5.39
N THR A 87 3.03 -17.09 -6.41
CA THR A 87 3.88 -15.92 -6.55
C THR A 87 3.07 -14.68 -6.22
N ALA A 88 3.76 -13.66 -5.73
CA ALA A 88 3.16 -12.38 -5.50
C ALA A 88 4.10 -11.30 -6.02
N ILE A 89 3.55 -10.33 -6.75
CA ILE A 89 4.25 -9.16 -7.24
C ILE A 89 3.85 -7.98 -6.36
N ILE A 90 4.83 -7.21 -5.92
CA ILE A 90 4.58 -6.01 -5.13
C ILE A 90 4.63 -4.79 -6.02
N HIS A 91 3.51 -4.08 -6.06
CA HIS A 91 3.34 -2.85 -6.81
C HIS A 91 3.39 -1.66 -5.87
N SER A 92 3.92 -0.54 -6.37
CA SER A 92 3.78 0.74 -5.71
C SER A 92 2.81 1.63 -6.47
N TYR A 93 2.03 2.41 -5.73
CA TYR A 93 1.13 3.41 -6.27
C TYR A 93 1.24 4.70 -5.48
N VAL A 94 0.90 5.80 -6.13
CA VAL A 94 0.79 7.12 -5.51
C VAL A 94 -0.62 7.62 -5.74
N PHE A 95 -1.35 7.84 -4.65
CA PHE A 95 -2.65 8.47 -4.64
C PHE A 95 -2.50 9.99 -4.47
N ASP A 96 -3.10 10.73 -5.39
CA ASP A 96 -3.24 12.18 -5.30
C ASP A 96 -4.70 12.52 -4.90
N PRO A 97 -4.93 13.01 -3.67
CA PRO A 97 -6.28 13.32 -3.20
C PRO A 97 -6.90 14.53 -3.90
N THR A 98 -6.10 15.39 -4.53
CA THR A 98 -6.62 16.59 -5.22
C THR A 98 -7.32 16.25 -6.53
N THR A 99 -6.85 15.20 -7.20
CA THR A 99 -7.44 14.67 -8.45
C THR A 99 -8.22 13.39 -8.24
N CYS A 100 -8.18 12.84 -7.01
CA CYS A 100 -8.71 11.52 -6.69
C CYS A 100 -8.24 10.48 -7.71
N ALA A 101 -6.93 10.42 -7.94
CA ALA A 101 -6.33 9.56 -8.94
C ALA A 101 -5.13 8.80 -8.39
N PHE A 102 -4.94 7.58 -8.90
CA PHE A 102 -3.73 6.80 -8.69
C PHE A 102 -2.80 6.90 -9.90
N ALA A 103 -1.51 6.98 -9.62
CA ALA A 103 -0.45 6.74 -10.59
C ALA A 103 0.38 5.53 -10.13
N ARG A 104 0.76 4.65 -11.06
CA ARG A 104 1.66 3.53 -10.75
C ARG A 104 3.09 4.04 -10.54
N GLY A 105 3.68 3.66 -9.43
CA GLY A 105 5.09 3.87 -9.14
C GLY A 105 5.97 2.71 -9.63
N PRO A 106 7.28 2.75 -9.36
CA PRO A 106 8.20 1.65 -9.69
C PRO A 106 7.87 0.40 -8.86
N ASP A 107 7.92 -0.76 -9.50
CA ASP A 107 7.87 -2.04 -8.77
C ASP A 107 9.13 -2.18 -7.89
N LEU A 108 8.99 -2.82 -6.73
CA LEU A 108 10.13 -3.04 -5.83
C LEU A 108 11.16 -3.99 -6.48
N PRO A 109 12.47 -3.79 -6.29
CA PRO A 109 13.50 -4.64 -6.92
C PRO A 109 13.43 -6.11 -6.49
N SER A 110 13.05 -6.39 -5.23
CA SER A 110 12.73 -7.73 -4.74
C SER A 110 11.21 -7.96 -4.78
N ASN A 111 10.62 -7.93 -5.98
CA ASN A 111 9.19 -8.14 -6.19
C ASN A 111 8.77 -9.62 -6.25
N GLN A 112 9.66 -10.57 -5.94
CA GLN A 112 9.35 -12.00 -5.99
C GLN A 112 9.70 -12.66 -4.67
N GLY A 113 8.72 -13.34 -4.07
CA GLY A 113 8.92 -14.15 -2.88
C GLY A 113 8.50 -13.45 -1.60
N THR A 114 7.25 -13.61 -1.20
CA THR A 114 6.86 -14.69 -0.31
C THR A 114 5.36 -14.54 -0.04
N SER A 115 4.70 -15.67 0.05
CA SER A 115 3.32 -15.82 0.51
C SER A 115 2.96 -14.98 1.73
N TYR A 116 3.92 -14.72 2.61
CA TYR A 116 3.73 -14.09 3.92
C TYR A 116 4.65 -12.89 4.24
N GLY A 117 5.35 -12.33 3.24
CA GLY A 117 6.38 -11.30 3.46
C GLY A 117 5.82 -9.95 3.91
N GLY A 118 6.08 -9.60 5.17
CA GLY A 118 5.62 -8.36 5.80
C GLY A 118 6.43 -7.13 5.37
N LEU A 119 6.27 -6.67 4.14
CA LEU A 119 6.79 -5.35 3.76
C LEU A 119 6.20 -4.26 4.66
N ARG A 120 7.03 -3.27 4.97
CA ARG A 120 6.64 -2.07 5.71
C ARG A 120 7.00 -0.85 4.88
N LEU A 121 6.05 0.07 4.76
CA LEU A 121 6.24 1.36 4.12
C LEU A 121 6.21 2.45 5.20
N GLY A 122 7.17 3.36 5.17
CA GLY A 122 7.26 4.46 6.13
C GLY A 122 8.09 5.63 5.60
N ILE A 123 8.18 6.70 6.40
CA ILE A 123 9.07 7.84 6.12
C ILE A 123 10.25 7.81 7.09
N PHE A 124 11.46 7.67 6.55
CA PHE A 124 12.70 7.68 7.33
C PHE A 124 13.60 8.78 6.80
N CYS A 125 14.04 9.69 7.68
CA CYS A 125 14.84 10.86 7.30
C CYS A 125 14.21 11.69 6.16
N GLY A 126 12.87 11.79 6.13
CA GLY A 126 12.13 12.49 5.08
C GLY A 126 11.93 11.70 3.78
N GLU A 127 12.47 10.48 3.67
CA GLU A 127 12.37 9.65 2.46
C GLU A 127 11.34 8.53 2.61
N VAL A 128 10.56 8.29 1.55
CA VAL A 128 9.67 7.11 1.48
C VAL A 128 10.54 5.87 1.40
N THR A 129 10.43 5.00 2.40
CA THR A 129 11.29 3.84 2.56
C THR A 129 10.44 2.59 2.72
N VAL A 130 10.85 1.54 2.03
CA VAL A 130 10.35 0.18 2.23
C VAL A 130 11.36 -0.61 3.02
N VAL A 131 10.92 -1.19 4.12
CA VAL A 131 11.70 -2.15 4.89
C VAL A 131 11.08 -3.51 4.63
N GLY A 132 11.81 -4.35 3.92
CA GLY A 132 11.47 -5.74 3.73
C GLY A 132 11.84 -6.58 4.94
N VAL A 133 11.13 -7.69 5.10
CA VAL A 133 11.44 -8.69 6.14
C VAL A 133 12.29 -9.78 5.48
N TRP A 134 13.20 -10.38 6.27
CA TRP A 134 14.14 -11.41 5.80
C TRP A 134 15.07 -10.92 4.69
N ASP A 135 15.01 -11.54 3.53
CA ASP A 135 15.83 -11.30 2.34
C ASP A 135 15.24 -10.25 1.39
N GLN A 136 14.11 -9.65 1.76
CA GLN A 136 13.44 -8.61 0.98
C GLN A 136 14.10 -7.23 1.07
N GLY A 137 15.27 -7.10 1.71
CA GLY A 137 16.09 -5.90 1.68
C GLY A 137 15.48 -4.64 2.33
N THR A 138 16.11 -3.50 2.11
CA THR A 138 15.58 -2.17 2.47
C THR A 138 15.79 -1.25 1.29
N TYR A 139 14.75 -0.50 0.94
CA TYR A 139 14.74 0.34 -0.25
C TYR A 139 14.25 1.74 0.09
N VAL A 140 14.86 2.73 -0.55
CA VAL A 140 14.40 4.12 -0.51
C VAL A 140 13.89 4.49 -1.89
N LEU A 141 12.75 5.18 -1.96
CA LEU A 141 12.22 5.71 -3.22
C LEU A 141 12.95 7.01 -3.57
N ASP A 142 13.71 6.98 -4.65
CA ASP A 142 14.11 8.19 -5.36
C ASP A 142 12.88 8.71 -6.14
N GLN A 143 12.28 9.78 -5.63
CA GLN A 143 11.05 10.35 -6.17
C GLN A 143 11.28 11.14 -7.46
N ASP A 144 12.48 11.68 -7.65
CA ASP A 144 12.83 12.43 -8.86
C ASP A 144 13.06 11.48 -10.04
N LEU A 145 13.72 10.36 -9.78
CA LEU A 145 13.97 9.31 -10.77
C LEU A 145 12.84 8.30 -10.89
N ASN A 146 11.90 8.30 -9.94
CA ASN A 146 10.85 7.30 -9.80
C ASN A 146 11.42 5.87 -9.78
N THR A 147 12.46 5.64 -8.96
CA THR A 147 13.13 4.35 -8.82
C THR A 147 13.41 4.00 -7.37
N TRP A 148 13.45 2.70 -7.05
CA TRP A 148 13.88 2.22 -5.74
C TRP A 148 15.40 2.01 -5.72
N ARG A 149 16.07 2.60 -4.73
CA ARG A 149 17.48 2.32 -4.44
C ARG A 149 17.60 1.42 -3.22
N SER A 150 18.39 0.35 -3.35
CA SER A 150 18.73 -0.49 -2.19
C SER A 150 19.61 0.26 -1.21
N VAL A 151 19.35 0.10 0.08
CA VAL A 151 20.14 0.66 1.17
C VAL A 151 20.49 -0.45 2.17
N PRO A 152 21.54 -0.28 3.00
CA PRO A 152 21.83 -1.22 4.06
C PRO A 152 20.61 -1.48 4.94
N ALA A 153 20.37 -2.75 5.27
CA ALA A 153 19.25 -3.13 6.12
C ALA A 153 19.36 -2.47 7.50
N VAL A 154 18.23 -2.04 8.04
CA VAL A 154 18.17 -1.54 9.42
C VAL A 154 18.48 -2.69 10.37
N GLU A 155 19.53 -2.56 11.17
CA GLU A 155 19.88 -3.55 12.18
C GLU A 155 18.70 -3.77 13.13
N GLY A 156 18.29 -5.03 13.29
CA GLY A 156 17.16 -5.40 14.15
C GLY A 156 15.77 -5.33 13.50
N ALA A 157 15.65 -5.08 12.19
CA ALA A 157 14.38 -5.28 11.48
C ALA A 157 13.93 -6.74 11.57
N THR A 158 12.83 -7.01 12.28
CA THR A 158 12.25 -8.37 12.41
C THR A 158 10.77 -8.38 12.10
N HIS A 159 10.24 -9.55 11.75
CA HIS A 159 8.86 -9.76 11.31
C HIS A 159 7.76 -9.42 12.35
N TRP A 160 8.12 -9.22 13.63
CA TRP A 160 7.20 -8.87 14.72
C TRP A 160 7.34 -7.44 15.22
N ILE A 161 8.30 -6.67 14.72
CA ILE A 161 8.25 -5.23 14.95
C ILE A 161 7.16 -4.73 14.02
N CYS A 162 5.95 -4.64 14.56
CA CYS A 162 5.09 -3.54 14.19
C CYS A 162 5.89 -2.27 14.56
N PRO A 163 6.42 -1.45 13.62
CA PRO A 163 6.19 -0.04 13.86
C PRO A 163 4.67 0.02 13.95
N MET A 164 4.14 0.17 15.16
CA MET A 164 2.71 0.16 15.42
C MET A 164 2.03 0.89 14.27
N THR A 165 1.22 0.16 13.50
CA THR A 165 0.19 0.69 12.60
C THR A 165 0.59 1.99 11.95
N SER A 166 1.23 1.97 10.77
CA SER A 166 1.17 3.09 9.81
C SER A 166 0.97 4.42 10.53
N VAL A 167 1.93 4.81 11.39
CA VAL A 167 1.78 6.07 12.10
C VAL A 167 1.78 7.05 10.96
N ALA A 168 0.64 7.70 10.72
CA ALA A 168 0.57 8.90 9.93
C ALA A 168 1.63 9.81 10.56
N THR A 169 2.84 9.75 10.01
CA THR A 169 3.94 10.55 10.50
C THR A 169 3.63 11.89 9.89
N VAL A 170 2.82 12.67 10.59
CA VAL A 170 2.47 14.02 10.20
C VAL A 170 3.76 14.81 10.34
N TYR A 171 4.53 14.89 9.25
CA TYR A 171 5.54 15.93 9.11
C TYR A 171 4.76 17.22 8.87
N LYS A 172 4.72 18.09 9.89
CA LYS A 172 4.40 19.50 9.71
C LYS A 172 5.61 20.21 9.11
#